data_AF-A0A2P5LHZ2-F1
#
_entry.id   AF-A0A2P5LHZ2-F1
#
_cell.length_a   1.000
_cell.length_b   1.000
_cell.length_c   1.000
_cell.angle_alpha   90.00
_cell.angle_beta   90.00
_cell.angle_gamma   90.00
#
_symmetry.space_group_name_H-M   'P 1'
#
loop_
_entity.id
_entity.type
_entity.pdbx_description
1 polymer ?
#
loop_
_entity_poly.entity_id
_entity_poly.type
_entity_poly.pdbx_seq_one_letter_code
_entity_poly.pdbx_strand_id
1 'polypeptide(L)'
;MKINLLLFSILIGVFFSSTVVAKPYSSVLPTQFQLKKIQITVSSQSNKENAERYQISLNGNGNSYFIKNNQQQPLNVTNDTLIELLNDFYAVHFFEISDTFNVKKRVVLKDNQTVTTIVNKEPAIDSKKVCVQLRAYKKCLSVIDNQPFGASQIVNKIEALIGAAGH
;
A
#
# COMPACT_ATOMS: atom_id res chain seq x y z
N MET A 1 -12.63 -72.60 4.43
CA MET A 1 -12.02 -71.72 3.42
C MET A 1 -12.67 -70.35 3.57
N LYS A 2 -11.87 -69.31 3.81
CA LYS A 2 -12.27 -67.92 4.11
C LYS A 2 -12.77 -67.19 2.85
N ILE A 3 -13.79 -66.34 2.96
CA ILE A 3 -13.85 -65.02 2.28
C ILE A 3 -14.58 -64.06 3.22
N ASN A 4 -13.84 -63.13 3.82
CA ASN A 4 -14.40 -61.95 4.49
C ASN A 4 -14.54 -60.85 3.44
N LEU A 5 -15.76 -60.33 3.26
CA LEU A 5 -16.05 -59.22 2.38
C LEU A 5 -15.70 -57.91 3.10
N LEU A 6 -14.52 -57.33 2.81
CA LEU A 6 -14.13 -56.01 3.29
C LEU A 6 -14.79 -54.94 2.41
N LEU A 7 -15.80 -54.27 2.95
CA LEU A 7 -16.40 -53.06 2.40
C LEU A 7 -15.40 -51.89 2.53
N PHE A 8 -14.72 -51.58 1.43
CA PHE A 8 -13.94 -50.35 1.29
C PHE A 8 -14.90 -49.15 1.24
N SER A 9 -15.05 -48.45 2.36
CA SER A 9 -15.68 -47.15 2.42
C SER A 9 -14.65 -46.09 2.00
N ILE A 10 -14.67 -45.72 0.73
CA ILE A 10 -13.87 -44.61 0.21
C ILE A 10 -14.54 -43.31 0.70
N LEU A 11 -14.02 -42.76 1.81
CA LEU A 11 -14.28 -41.38 2.18
C LEU A 11 -13.64 -40.48 1.11
N ILE A 12 -14.45 -40.02 0.16
CA ILE A 12 -14.08 -38.92 -0.74
C ILE A 12 -14.14 -37.65 0.11
N GLY A 13 -13.02 -37.33 0.75
CA GLY A 13 -12.80 -36.02 1.35
C GLY A 13 -12.80 -34.97 0.25
N VAL A 14 -13.93 -34.30 0.05
CA VAL A 14 -14.00 -33.13 -0.82
C VAL A 14 -13.22 -32.01 -0.14
N PHE A 15 -11.97 -31.84 -0.53
CA PHE A 15 -11.18 -30.67 -0.18
C PHE A 15 -11.79 -29.47 -0.88
N PHE A 16 -12.70 -28.76 -0.19
CA PHE A 16 -13.09 -27.42 -0.59
C PHE A 16 -11.91 -26.49 -0.35
N SER A 17 -11.04 -26.36 -1.35
CA SER A 17 -10.10 -25.24 -1.42
C SER A 17 -10.92 -23.98 -1.70
N SER A 18 -11.37 -23.31 -0.63
CA SER A 18 -11.92 -21.96 -0.74
C SER A 18 -10.76 -21.00 -1.04
N THR A 19 -10.35 -20.94 -2.31
CA THR A 19 -9.65 -19.79 -2.83
C THR A 19 -10.64 -18.64 -2.78
N VAL A 20 -10.61 -17.88 -1.69
CA VAL A 20 -11.31 -16.59 -1.63
C VAL A 20 -10.63 -15.71 -2.66
N VAL A 21 -11.14 -15.72 -3.89
CA VAL A 21 -10.74 -14.81 -4.94
C VAL A 21 -11.06 -13.42 -4.41
N ALA A 22 -10.03 -12.69 -4.00
CA ALA A 22 -10.18 -11.33 -3.51
C ALA A 22 -10.88 -10.53 -4.61
N LYS A 23 -12.06 -9.98 -4.29
CA LYS A 23 -12.82 -9.17 -5.25
C LYS A 23 -11.91 -8.03 -5.73
N PRO A 24 -11.75 -7.83 -7.05
CA PRO A 24 -10.85 -6.81 -7.56
C PRO A 24 -11.29 -5.43 -7.05
N TYR A 25 -10.30 -4.56 -6.80
CA TYR A 25 -10.60 -3.19 -6.43
C TYR A 25 -11.28 -2.46 -7.59
N SER A 26 -12.28 -1.64 -7.28
CA SER A 26 -12.87 -0.66 -8.17
C SER A 26 -11.80 0.34 -8.64
N SER A 27 -11.80 0.65 -9.93
CA SER A 27 -11.02 1.76 -10.50
C SER A 27 -11.67 3.12 -10.27
N VAL A 28 -12.96 3.15 -9.92
CA VAL A 28 -13.71 4.38 -9.66
C VAL A 28 -13.56 4.77 -8.20
N LEU A 29 -13.07 6.00 -7.97
CA LEU A 29 -12.95 6.62 -6.65
C LEU A 29 -14.36 6.86 -6.09
N PRO A 30 -14.71 6.31 -4.91
CA PRO A 30 -16.04 6.48 -4.35
C PRO A 30 -16.22 7.90 -3.79
N THR A 31 -17.39 8.49 -4.04
CA THR A 31 -17.77 9.78 -3.44
C THR A 31 -18.34 9.66 -2.03
N GLN A 32 -18.76 8.46 -1.63
CA GLN A 32 -19.27 8.16 -0.28
C GLN A 32 -18.80 6.78 0.18
N PHE A 33 -18.34 6.70 1.42
CA PHE A 33 -17.87 5.47 2.05
C PHE A 33 -17.94 5.60 3.57
N GLN A 34 -18.08 4.46 4.24
CA GLN A 34 -18.12 4.41 5.71
C GLN A 34 -16.71 4.56 6.28
N LEU A 35 -16.56 5.31 7.38
CA LEU A 35 -15.28 5.51 8.08
C LEU A 35 -14.54 4.19 8.35
N LYS A 36 -15.25 3.17 8.85
CA LYS A 36 -14.70 1.83 9.14
C LYS A 36 -14.13 1.08 7.93
N LYS A 37 -14.29 1.61 6.71
CA LYS A 37 -13.78 1.06 5.45
C LYS A 37 -12.61 1.84 4.88
N ILE A 38 -12.09 2.82 5.64
CA ILE A 38 -10.87 3.55 5.31
C ILE A 38 -9.68 2.80 5.89
N GLN A 39 -8.68 2.58 5.04
CA GLN A 39 -7.37 2.10 5.46
C GLN A 39 -6.29 2.88 4.70
N ILE A 40 -5.35 3.44 5.45
CA ILE A 40 -4.14 4.06 4.90
C ILE A 40 -2.96 3.21 5.36
N THR A 41 -2.09 2.82 4.43
CA THR A 41 -0.91 2.01 4.75
C THR A 41 0.33 2.68 4.20
N VAL A 42 1.37 2.81 5.01
CA VAL A 42 2.70 3.24 4.61
C VAL A 42 3.67 2.10 4.93
N SER A 43 4.47 1.66 3.99
CA SER A 43 5.52 0.66 4.24
C SER A 43 6.84 1.03 3.58
N SER A 44 7.96 0.71 4.23
CA SER A 44 9.25 0.78 3.56
C SER A 44 9.39 -0.39 2.58
N GLN A 45 9.97 -0.08 1.42
CA GLN A 45 10.32 -1.03 0.38
C GLN A 45 11.78 -0.82 0.04
N SER A 46 12.59 -1.84 0.31
CA SER A 46 14.00 -1.85 -0.06
C SER A 46 14.41 -3.23 -0.54
N ASN A 47 15.27 -3.24 -1.55
CA ASN A 47 15.84 -4.47 -2.11
C ASN A 47 17.15 -4.87 -1.40
N LYS A 48 17.62 -4.09 -0.42
CA LYS A 48 18.79 -4.44 0.40
C LYS A 48 18.40 -5.46 1.47
N GLU A 49 19.22 -6.48 1.67
CA GLU A 49 18.94 -7.55 2.66
C GLU A 49 18.71 -7.00 4.08
N ASN A 50 19.57 -6.07 4.49
CA ASN A 50 19.60 -5.49 5.85
C ASN A 50 18.84 -4.16 5.96
N ALA A 51 17.97 -3.82 5.00
CA ALA A 51 17.18 -2.61 5.11
C ALA A 51 16.12 -2.72 6.21
N GLU A 52 15.90 -1.61 6.89
CA GLU A 52 14.84 -1.48 7.88
C GLU A 52 13.47 -1.65 7.20
N ARG A 53 12.71 -2.65 7.65
CA ARG A 53 11.35 -2.94 7.17
C ARG A 53 10.34 -2.53 8.23
N TYR A 54 9.42 -1.65 7.83
CA TYR A 54 8.29 -1.28 8.67
C TYR A 54 7.00 -1.12 7.87
N GLN A 55 5.88 -1.16 8.59
CA GLN A 55 4.55 -0.88 8.07
C GLN A 55 3.72 -0.12 9.11
N ILE A 56 3.09 0.96 8.68
CA ILE A 56 2.08 1.70 9.44
C ILE A 56 0.74 1.43 8.78
N SER A 57 -0.27 1.08 9.57
CA SER A 57 -1.63 0.84 9.11
C SER A 57 -2.58 1.69 9.94
N LEU A 58 -3.21 2.68 9.31
CA LEU A 58 -4.20 3.56 9.92
C LEU A 58 -5.59 3.08 9.48
N ASN A 59 -6.39 2.59 10.43
CA ASN A 59 -7.67 1.94 10.13
C ASN A 59 -8.82 2.71 10.78
N GLY A 60 -9.82 3.10 9.98
CA GLY A 60 -11.00 3.82 10.48
C GLY A 60 -11.95 2.98 11.34
N ASN A 61 -11.59 1.73 11.65
CA ASN A 61 -12.27 0.88 12.62
C ASN A 61 -11.62 0.92 14.02
N GLY A 62 -10.57 1.73 14.21
CA GLY A 62 -9.86 1.89 15.48
C GLY A 62 -8.67 0.93 15.67
N ASN A 63 -8.45 -0.03 14.78
CA ASN A 63 -7.38 -1.03 14.90
C ASN A 63 -6.11 -0.59 14.17
N SER A 64 -5.65 0.65 14.39
CA SER A 64 -4.42 1.16 13.79
C SER A 64 -3.18 0.55 14.46
N TYR A 65 -2.11 0.33 13.69
CA TYR A 65 -0.90 -0.31 14.20
C TYR A 65 0.35 0.08 13.41
N PHE A 66 1.49 -0.11 14.05
CA PHE A 66 2.83 -0.03 13.49
C PHE A 66 3.52 -1.40 13.63
N ILE A 67 4.22 -1.84 12.59
CA ILE A 67 5.05 -3.04 12.60
C ILE A 67 6.47 -2.65 12.24
N LYS A 68 7.45 -3.04 13.05
CA LYS A 68 8.89 -2.94 12.75
C LYS A 68 9.59 -4.15 13.36
N ASN A 69 10.53 -4.77 12.62
CA ASN A 69 11.27 -5.94 13.09
C ASN A 69 10.37 -7.07 13.65
N ASN A 70 9.25 -7.35 12.97
CA ASN A 70 8.22 -8.31 13.38
C ASN A 70 7.50 -8.02 14.70
N GLN A 71 7.72 -6.85 15.30
CA GLN A 71 6.99 -6.39 16.48
C GLN A 71 5.85 -5.48 16.04
N GLN A 72 4.63 -5.80 16.46
CA GLN A 72 3.45 -4.98 16.22
C GLN A 72 3.10 -4.17 17.46
N GLN A 73 2.95 -2.86 17.28
CA GLN A 73 2.54 -1.91 18.30
C GLN A 73 1.20 -1.27 17.89
N PRO A 74 0.20 -1.22 18.77
CA PRO A 74 -1.03 -0.49 18.49
C PRO A 74 -0.74 1.01 18.37
N LEU A 75 -1.44 1.68 17.46
CA LEU A 75 -1.41 3.14 17.34
C LEU A 75 -2.78 3.70 17.69
N ASN A 76 -2.81 4.69 18.57
CA ASN A 76 -4.05 5.43 18.84
C ASN A 76 -4.18 6.57 17.84
N VAL A 77 -5.09 6.41 16.86
CA VAL A 77 -5.35 7.43 15.84
C VAL A 77 -6.82 7.79 15.89
N THR A 78 -7.09 9.07 16.11
CA THR A 78 -8.46 9.59 16.18
C THR A 78 -9.09 9.60 14.80
N ASN A 79 -10.43 9.63 14.78
CA ASN A 79 -11.16 9.80 13.53
C ASN A 79 -10.80 11.13 12.84
N ASP A 80 -10.62 12.20 13.62
CA ASP A 80 -10.28 13.53 13.08
C ASP A 80 -8.92 13.50 12.37
N THR A 81 -7.90 12.87 12.97
CA THR A 81 -6.59 12.70 12.32
C THR A 81 -6.69 11.89 11.03
N LEU A 82 -7.53 10.84 11.01
CA LEU A 82 -7.73 10.04 9.79
C LEU A 82 -8.42 10.85 8.68
N ILE A 83 -9.40 11.68 9.03
CA ILE A 83 -10.09 12.56 8.07
C ILE A 83 -9.15 13.65 7.56
N GLU A 84 -8.34 14.23 8.44
CA GLU A 84 -7.31 15.22 8.06
C GLU A 84 -6.33 14.64 7.05
N LEU A 85 -5.76 13.46 7.32
CA LEU A 85 -4.86 12.78 6.39
C LEU A 85 -5.54 12.48 5.05
N LEU A 86 -6.81 12.06 5.07
CA LEU A 86 -7.55 11.79 3.85
C LEU A 86 -7.77 13.08 3.03
N ASN A 87 -8.08 14.20 3.69
CA ASN A 87 -8.19 15.49 3.03
C ASN A 87 -6.84 15.94 2.43
N ASP A 88 -5.72 15.68 3.11
CA ASP A 88 -4.40 15.95 2.54
C ASP A 88 -4.17 15.14 1.25
N PHE A 89 -4.57 13.86 1.22
CA PHE A 89 -4.49 13.04 0.00
C PHE A 89 -5.33 13.61 -1.15
N TYR A 90 -6.54 14.10 -0.86
CA TYR A 90 -7.36 14.78 -1.86
C TYR A 90 -6.71 16.09 -2.34
N ALA A 91 -6.16 16.89 -1.43
CA ALA A 91 -5.56 18.20 -1.74
C ALA A 91 -4.35 18.09 -2.67
N VAL A 92 -3.58 17.00 -2.59
CA VAL A 92 -2.41 16.75 -3.45
C VAL A 92 -2.75 15.94 -4.71
N HIS A 93 -4.04 15.75 -5.01
CA HIS A 93 -4.52 14.95 -6.14
C HIS A 93 -3.95 13.53 -6.17
N PHE A 94 -3.80 12.90 -5.00
CA PHE A 94 -3.14 11.60 -4.86
C PHE A 94 -3.77 10.52 -5.74
N PHE A 95 -5.09 10.55 -5.89
CA PHE A 95 -5.85 9.54 -6.62
C PHE A 95 -5.67 9.66 -8.14
N GLU A 96 -5.24 10.82 -8.62
CA GLU A 96 -4.98 11.13 -10.02
C GLU A 96 -3.50 10.95 -10.42
N ILE A 97 -2.58 10.81 -9.46
CA ILE A 97 -1.15 10.62 -9.74
C ILE A 97 -0.94 9.31 -10.53
N SER A 98 -0.18 9.37 -11.62
CA SER A 98 0.16 8.19 -12.41
C SER A 98 0.95 7.16 -11.58
N ASP A 99 0.63 5.88 -11.76
CA ASP A 99 1.39 4.77 -11.15
C ASP A 99 2.83 4.70 -11.68
N THR A 100 3.12 5.38 -12.79
CA THR A 100 4.44 5.42 -13.44
C THR A 100 5.32 6.57 -12.93
N PHE A 101 5.04 7.14 -11.76
CA PHE A 101 5.75 8.32 -11.28
C PHE A 101 7.26 8.06 -11.06
N ASN A 102 7.67 6.82 -10.84
CA ASN A 102 9.08 6.40 -10.81
C ASN A 102 9.80 6.41 -12.17
N VAL A 103 9.11 6.80 -13.25
CA VAL A 103 9.68 6.96 -14.59
C VAL A 103 10.04 8.42 -14.82
N LYS A 104 11.32 8.75 -14.74
CA LYS A 104 11.85 10.09 -15.02
C LYS A 104 12.00 10.27 -16.53
N LYS A 105 11.29 11.24 -17.09
CA LYS A 105 11.45 11.65 -18.49
C LYS A 105 12.19 12.98 -18.52
N ARG A 106 13.21 13.10 -19.36
CA ARG A 106 13.92 14.37 -19.60
C ARG A 106 14.14 14.56 -21.09
N VAL A 107 14.10 15.82 -21.52
CA VAL A 107 14.48 16.21 -22.88
C VAL A 107 15.94 16.60 -22.93
N VAL A 108 16.65 16.15 -23.96
CA VAL A 108 18.04 16.55 -24.22
C VAL A 108 18.17 17.01 -25.68
N LEU A 109 19.01 18.01 -25.91
CA LEU A 109 19.41 18.46 -27.25
C LEU A 109 20.56 17.59 -27.74
N LYS A 110 20.44 17.04 -28.93
CA LYS A 110 21.54 16.37 -29.64
C LYS A 110 22.28 17.36 -30.55
N ASP A 111 23.50 17.02 -30.93
CA ASP A 111 24.39 17.86 -31.75
C ASP A 111 23.78 18.26 -33.11
N ASN A 112 22.89 17.43 -33.64
CA ASN A 112 22.13 17.70 -34.87
C ASN A 112 20.90 18.60 -34.65
N GLN A 113 20.85 19.37 -33.56
CA GLN A 113 19.74 20.23 -33.14
C GLN A 113 18.40 19.49 -32.93
N THR A 114 18.42 18.17 -32.79
CA THR A 114 17.22 17.38 -32.50
C THR A 114 17.00 17.28 -31.00
N VAL A 115 15.79 17.61 -30.55
CA VAL A 115 15.35 17.36 -29.17
C VAL A 115 14.86 15.92 -29.06
N THR A 116 15.41 15.15 -28.12
CA THR A 116 14.94 13.79 -27.84
C THR A 116 14.48 13.66 -26.40
N THR A 117 13.48 12.80 -26.18
CA THR A 117 13.07 12.41 -24.83
C THR A 117 13.82 11.16 -24.42
N ILE A 118 14.54 11.24 -23.30
CA ILE A 118 15.14 10.08 -22.63
C ILE A 118 14.23 9.68 -21.48
N VAL A 119 13.93 8.38 -21.40
CA VAL A 119 13.13 7.78 -20.34
C VAL A 119 14.05 6.93 -19.47
N ASN A 120 14.23 7.35 -18.22
CA ASN A 120 14.99 6.61 -17.21
C ASN A 120 14.03 6.07 -16.16
N LYS A 121 14.03 4.76 -15.96
CA LYS A 121 13.38 4.15 -14.80
C LYS A 121 14.43 4.00 -13.72
N GLU A 122 14.31 4.77 -12.65
CA GLU A 122 15.19 4.56 -11.50
C GLU A 122 14.79 3.25 -10.80
N PRO A 123 15.77 2.37 -10.50
CA PRO A 123 15.52 1.26 -9.60
C PRO A 123 15.16 1.86 -8.24
N ALA A 124 13.99 1.48 -7.70
CA ALA A 124 13.59 1.86 -6.35
C ALA A 124 14.45 1.07 -5.35
N ILE A 125 15.66 1.56 -5.06
CA ILE A 125 16.60 0.90 -4.13
C ILE A 125 16.04 1.00 -2.72
N ASP A 126 15.55 2.19 -2.34
CA ASP A 126 14.85 2.48 -1.10
C ASP A 126 13.66 3.39 -1.43
N SER A 127 12.45 2.97 -1.06
CA SER A 127 11.22 3.71 -1.34
C SER A 127 10.18 3.48 -0.25
N LYS A 128 9.18 4.35 -0.20
CA LYS A 128 8.02 4.18 0.69
C LYS A 128 6.80 3.93 -0.16
N LYS A 129 6.07 2.86 0.10
CA LYS A 129 4.79 2.61 -0.57
C LYS A 129 3.66 3.11 0.32
N VAL A 130 2.89 4.05 -0.19
CA VAL A 130 1.67 4.54 0.45
C VAL A 130 0.46 4.00 -0.31
N CYS A 131 -0.50 3.45 0.41
CA CYS A 131 -1.75 2.97 -0.14
C CYS A 131 -2.93 3.57 0.61
N VAL A 132 -3.90 4.10 -0.13
CA VAL A 132 -5.18 4.58 0.42
C VAL A 132 -6.29 3.68 -0.13
N GLN A 133 -7.03 3.05 0.77
CA GLN A 133 -8.14 2.16 0.45
C GLN A 133 -9.43 2.75 1.00
N LEU A 134 -10.42 2.92 0.11
CA LEU A 134 -11.74 3.47 0.38
C LEU A 134 -12.78 2.43 -0.08
N ARG A 135 -13.32 1.64 0.85
CA ARG A 135 -14.26 0.54 0.53
C ARG A 135 -13.64 -0.47 -0.44
N ALA A 136 -14.05 -0.42 -1.71
CA ALA A 136 -13.60 -1.30 -2.77
C ALA A 136 -12.59 -0.63 -3.69
N TYR A 137 -12.26 0.65 -3.48
CA TYR A 137 -11.22 1.35 -4.24
C TYR A 137 -9.90 1.28 -3.47
N LYS A 138 -8.79 1.16 -4.19
CA LYS A 138 -7.45 1.25 -3.62
C LYS A 138 -6.50 1.90 -4.61
N LYS A 139 -5.79 2.93 -4.14
CA LYS A 139 -4.67 3.54 -4.85
C LYS A 139 -3.39 3.29 -4.06
N CYS A 140 -2.33 2.93 -4.75
CA CYS A 140 -1.01 2.81 -4.15
C CYS A 140 0.00 3.58 -4.98
N LEU A 141 0.94 4.23 -4.31
CA LEU A 141 2.01 5.00 -4.94
C LEU A 141 3.33 4.71 -4.22
N SER A 142 4.41 4.61 -4.99
CA SER A 142 5.76 4.59 -4.44
C SER A 142 6.31 6.01 -4.39
N VAL A 143 6.75 6.43 -3.20
CA VAL A 143 7.48 7.67 -2.96
C VAL A 143 8.98 7.34 -2.96
N ILE A 144 9.72 7.95 -3.88
CA ILE A 144 11.16 7.78 -4.08
C ILE A 144 11.79 9.16 -4.06
N ASP A 145 12.87 9.34 -3.30
CA ASP A 145 13.58 10.63 -3.19
C ASP A 145 12.65 11.83 -2.88
N ASN A 146 11.72 11.62 -1.96
CA ASN A 146 10.68 12.58 -1.56
C ASN A 146 9.75 13.03 -2.70
N GLN A 147 9.59 12.22 -3.75
CA GLN A 147 8.72 12.51 -4.88
C GLN A 147 7.63 11.44 -5.05
N PRO A 148 6.38 11.83 -5.38
CA PRO A 148 5.91 13.21 -5.53
C PRO A 148 5.88 13.96 -4.18
N PHE A 149 6.26 15.23 -4.21
CA PHE A 149 6.44 16.04 -2.99
C PHE A 149 5.22 16.01 -2.05
N GLY A 150 4.01 16.24 -2.57
CA GLY A 150 2.79 16.23 -1.76
C GLY A 150 2.53 14.88 -1.07
N ALA A 151 2.66 13.77 -1.80
CA ALA A 151 2.54 12.43 -1.22
C ALA A 151 3.63 12.14 -0.19
N SER A 152 4.86 12.63 -0.43
CA SER A 152 5.97 12.51 0.51
C SER A 152 5.72 13.25 1.83
N GLN A 153 5.12 14.44 1.77
CA GLN A 153 4.79 15.21 2.98
C GLN A 153 3.76 14.46 3.84
N ILE A 154 2.74 13.87 3.21
CA ILE A 154 1.73 13.07 3.91
C ILE A 154 2.34 11.82 4.53
N VAL A 155 3.24 11.14 3.82
CA VAL A 155 3.99 10.00 4.35
C VAL A 155 4.79 10.39 5.60
N ASN A 156 5.51 11.52 5.56
CA ASN A 156 6.26 12.01 6.71
C ASN A 156 5.34 12.36 7.90
N LYS A 157 4.16 12.94 7.62
CA LYS A 157 3.13 13.22 8.63
C LYS A 157 2.60 11.95 9.29
N ILE A 158 2.39 10.88 8.51
CA ILE A 158 1.98 9.56 9.02
C ILE A 158 3.07 8.94 9.89
N GLU A 159 4.34 9.03 9.47
CA GLU A 159 5.47 8.48 10.22
C GLU A 159 5.70 9.21 11.55
N ALA A 160 5.45 10.51 11.59
CA ALA A 160 5.51 11.30 12.83
C ALA A 160 4.53 10.80 13.90
N LEU A 161 3.43 10.11 13.52
CA LEU A 161 2.51 9.50 14.48
C LEU A 161 3.17 8.38 15.31
N ILE A 162 4.22 7.74 14.79
CA ILE A 162 4.99 6.75 15.57
C ILE A 162 5.83 7.46 16.63
N GLY A 163 6.48 8.57 16.27
CA GLY A 163 7.32 9.34 17.21
C GLY A 163 6.52 9.99 18.33
N ALA A 164 5.29 10.43 18.05
CA ALA A 164 4.36 10.95 19.05
C ALA A 164 3.76 9.87 19.98
N ALA A 165 3.86 8.59 19.62
CA ALA A 165 3.35 7.46 20.40
C ALA A 165 4.30 6.96 21.51
N GLY A 166 5.45 7.61 21.71
CA GLY A 166 6.31 7.43 22.89
C GLY A 166 7.71 6.89 22.59
N HIS A 167 8.67 7.81 22.56
CA HIS A 167 9.84 7.73 23.42
C HIS A 167 9.71 8.82 24.49
#